data_AF-A0A535XST2-F1
#
_entry.id   AF-A0A535XST2-F1
#
_cell.length_a   1.000
_cell.length_b   1.000
_cell.length_c   1.000
_cell.angle_alpha   90.00
_cell.angle_beta   90.00
_cell.angle_gamma   90.00
#
_symmetry.space_group_name_H-M   'P 1'
#
loop_
_entity.id
_entity.type
_entity.pdbx_description
1 polymer ?
#
loop_
_entity_poly.entity_id
_entity_poly.type
_entity_poly.pdbx_seq_one_letter_code
_entity_poly.pdbx_strand_id
1 'polypeptide(L)'
;MLFSWPAIAVFGVLGFVGIVLSHRTGFPAAWDHDVSTRQRWLIPAVIGVALGCLQSGLDTVFHWTAFYTQIVGQAYNAPWPGSPLFYTSGAIVVEVFYRLLPVPLLLWLVSNVLLRGRGQSQIFWILAVLSSLIEPADQDLRVLDRGAS
;
A
#
# COMPACT_ATOMS: atom_id res chain seq x y z
N MET A 1 -18.36 -4.66 3.50
CA MET A 1 -17.67 -4.35 4.77
C MET A 1 -16.28 -4.97 4.73
N LEU A 2 -15.22 -4.16 4.85
CA LEU A 2 -13.81 -4.60 4.80
C LEU A 2 -13.47 -5.67 5.86
N PHE A 3 -14.25 -5.75 6.95
CA PHE A 3 -14.05 -6.68 8.07
C PHE A 3 -15.04 -7.84 8.09
N SER A 4 -15.75 -8.10 6.99
CA SER A 4 -16.60 -9.28 6.92
C SER A 4 -15.75 -10.55 6.79
N TRP A 5 -16.19 -11.65 7.39
CA TRP A 5 -15.51 -12.95 7.25
C TRP A 5 -15.18 -13.33 5.79
N PRO A 6 -16.08 -13.10 4.80
CA PRO A 6 -15.76 -13.32 3.39
C PRO A 6 -14.63 -12.43 2.88
N ALA A 7 -14.61 -11.14 3.25
CA ALA A 7 -13.55 -10.22 2.83
C ALA A 7 -12.18 -10.66 3.40
N ILE A 8 -12.15 -11.03 4.68
CA ILE A 8 -10.94 -11.54 5.33
C ILE A 8 -10.44 -12.81 4.64
N ALA A 9 -11.35 -13.74 4.32
CA ALA A 9 -11.01 -14.97 3.59
C ALA A 9 -10.44 -14.65 2.20
N VAL A 10 -11.04 -13.73 1.46
CA VAL A 10 -10.54 -13.28 0.16
C VAL A 10 -9.15 -12.68 0.30
N PHE A 11 -8.92 -11.76 1.25
CA PHE A 11 -7.61 -11.15 1.46
C PHE A 11 -6.56 -12.18 1.88
N GLY A 12 -6.93 -13.15 2.71
CA GLY A 12 -6.05 -14.25 3.10
C GLY A 12 -5.64 -15.12 1.91
N VAL A 13 -6.59 -15.49 1.04
CA VAL A 13 -6.31 -16.28 -0.17
C VAL A 13 -5.45 -15.50 -1.16
N LEU A 14 -5.80 -14.24 -1.45
CA LEU A 14 -5.03 -13.39 -2.36
C LEU A 14 -3.61 -13.18 -1.83
N GLY A 15 -3.47 -12.92 -0.53
CA GLY A 15 -2.16 -12.78 0.10
C GLY A 15 -1.33 -14.05 0.01
N PHE A 16 -1.94 -15.21 0.30
CA PHE A 16 -1.27 -16.50 0.17
C PHE A 16 -0.79 -16.78 -1.25
N VAL A 17 -1.64 -16.53 -2.26
CA VAL A 17 -1.27 -16.68 -3.67
C VAL A 17 -0.09 -15.77 -4.03
N GLY A 18 -0.12 -14.51 -3.57
CA GLY A 18 0.98 -13.56 -3.75
C GLY A 18 2.32 -14.06 -3.20
N ILE A 19 2.32 -14.62 -1.99
CA ILE A 19 3.51 -15.22 -1.37
C ILE A 19 4.01 -16.44 -2.16
N VAL A 20 3.12 -17.33 -2.57
CA VAL A 20 3.51 -18.51 -3.36
C VAL A 20 4.14 -18.08 -4.70
N LEU A 21 3.62 -17.03 -5.33
CA LEU A 21 4.19 -16.48 -6.57
C LEU A 21 5.52 -15.78 -6.33
N SER A 22 5.70 -15.08 -5.21
CA SER A 22 6.96 -14.37 -4.92
C SER A 22 8.14 -15.33 -4.84
N HIS A 23 7.96 -16.52 -4.25
CA HIS A 23 8.97 -17.59 -4.23
C HIS A 23 9.34 -18.13 -5.62
N ARG A 24 8.51 -17.91 -6.64
CA ARG A 24 8.81 -18.27 -8.04
C ARG A 24 9.52 -17.14 -8.79
N THR A 25 9.76 -16.00 -8.16
CA THR A 25 10.48 -14.86 -8.74
C THR A 25 11.80 -14.66 -8.03
N GLY A 26 12.70 -13.81 -8.56
CA GLY A 26 13.91 -13.38 -7.84
C GLY A 26 13.63 -12.41 -6.69
N PHE A 27 12.39 -12.36 -6.18
CA PHE A 27 12.00 -11.50 -5.07
C PHE A 27 12.51 -12.09 -3.75
N PRO A 28 13.17 -11.30 -2.89
CA PRO A 28 13.58 -11.77 -1.57
C PRO A 28 12.39 -12.31 -0.79
N ALA A 29 12.59 -13.41 -0.08
CA ALA A 29 11.54 -13.93 0.81
C ALA A 29 11.26 -12.89 1.91
N ALA A 30 10.02 -12.83 2.40
CA ALA A 30 9.67 -11.93 3.50
C ALA A 30 10.58 -12.14 4.74
N TRP A 31 11.01 -13.40 4.94
CA TRP A 31 11.91 -13.84 6.00
C TRP A 31 13.34 -14.15 5.53
N ASP A 32 13.82 -13.43 4.51
CA ASP A 32 15.20 -13.54 4.05
C ASP A 32 16.22 -13.28 5.18
N HIS A 33 17.23 -14.14 5.29
CA HIS A 33 18.27 -14.05 6.30
C HIS A 33 19.29 -12.93 6.01
N ASP A 34 19.41 -12.52 4.75
CA ASP A 34 20.30 -11.44 4.34
C ASP A 34 19.77 -10.06 4.76
N VAL A 35 18.48 -9.97 5.12
CA VAL A 35 17.84 -8.74 5.58
C VAL A 35 17.86 -8.66 7.11
N SER A 36 18.63 -7.69 7.63
CA SER A 36 18.74 -7.45 9.07
C SER A 36 17.41 -7.04 9.70
N THR A 37 17.23 -7.33 11.00
CA THR A 37 16.07 -6.89 11.80
C THR A 37 15.87 -5.37 11.72
N ARG A 38 16.96 -4.61 11.63
CA ARG A 38 16.92 -3.15 11.47
C ARG A 38 16.29 -2.75 10.14
N GLN A 39 16.68 -3.38 9.03
CA GLN A 39 16.10 -3.10 7.71
C GLN A 39 14.65 -3.58 7.61
N ARG A 40 14.31 -4.70 8.25
CA ARG A 40 12.96 -5.26 8.21
C ARG A 40 11.94 -4.46 9.03
N TRP A 41 12.34 -4.00 10.22
CA TRP A 41 11.40 -3.41 11.18
C TRP A 41 11.70 -1.95 11.51
N LEU A 42 12.93 -1.65 11.93
CA LEU A 42 13.25 -0.32 12.46
C LEU A 42 13.22 0.75 11.37
N ILE A 43 13.81 0.50 10.20
CA ILE A 43 13.86 1.48 9.11
C ILE A 43 12.44 1.81 8.61
N PRO A 44 11.58 0.84 8.25
CA PRO A 44 10.21 1.14 7.81
C PRO A 44 9.38 1.83 8.90
N ALA A 45 9.51 1.43 10.16
CA ALA A 45 8.80 2.05 11.27
C ALA A 45 9.20 3.52 11.46
N VAL A 46 10.51 3.82 11.45
CA VAL A 46 11.02 5.20 11.59
C VAL A 46 10.58 6.06 10.41
N ILE A 47 10.66 5.55 9.17
CA ILE A 47 10.19 6.27 7.98
C ILE A 47 8.69 6.55 8.09
N GLY A 48 7.89 5.55 8.45
CA GLY A 48 6.44 5.71 8.60
C GLY A 48 6.06 6.73 9.67
N VAL A 49 6.71 6.69 10.84
CA VAL A 49 6.51 7.69 11.91
C VAL A 49 6.94 9.08 11.45
N ALA A 50 8.09 9.21 10.79
CA ALA A 50 8.58 10.50 10.31
C ALA A 50 7.62 11.12 9.27
N LEU A 51 7.13 10.32 8.31
CA LEU A 51 6.15 10.76 7.33
C LEU A 51 4.82 11.14 7.98
N GLY A 52 4.33 10.34 8.95
CA GLY A 52 3.13 10.66 9.71
C GLY A 52 3.24 11.98 10.48
N CYS A 53 4.34 12.19 11.19
CA CYS A 53 4.61 13.44 11.90
C CYS A 53 4.73 14.63 10.94
N LEU A 54 5.40 14.46 9.80
CA LEU A 54 5.50 15.50 8.78
C LEU A 54 4.11 15.87 8.24
N GLN A 55 3.29 14.87 7.89
CA GLN A 55 1.94 15.09 7.38
C GLN A 55 1.05 15.79 8.42
N SER A 56 1.10 15.35 9.69
CA SER A 56 0.39 16.03 10.78
C SER A 56 0.88 17.48 10.95
N GLY A 57 2.19 17.72 10.89
CA GLY A 57 2.76 19.06 10.95
C GLY A 57 2.29 19.97 9.81
N LEU A 58 2.30 19.47 8.57
CA LEU A 58 1.78 20.20 7.41
C LEU A 58 0.29 20.54 7.58
N ASP A 59 -0.52 19.61 8.10
CA ASP A 59 -1.94 19.86 8.33
C ASP A 59 -2.19 20.95 9.40
N THR A 60 -1.29 21.12 10.39
CA THR A 60 -1.39 22.25 11.32
C THR A 60 -1.14 23.62 10.69
N VAL A 61 -0.48 23.67 9.52
CA VAL A 61 -0.19 24.90 8.78
C VAL A 61 -1.23 25.15 7.69
N PHE A 62 -1.59 24.11 6.94
CA PHE A 62 -2.48 24.22 5.78
C PHE A 62 -3.95 23.93 6.08
N HIS A 63 -4.26 23.34 7.23
CA HIS A 63 -5.62 23.09 7.72
C HIS A 63 -6.51 22.26 6.76
N TRP A 64 -5.92 21.34 6.00
CA TRP A 64 -6.64 20.55 5.00
C TRP A 64 -7.72 19.67 5.61
N THR A 65 -7.45 19.02 6.75
CA THR A 65 -8.44 18.15 7.41
C THR A 65 -9.62 18.95 7.98
N ALA A 66 -9.36 20.16 8.49
CA ALA A 66 -10.39 21.07 8.99
C ALA A 66 -11.27 21.56 7.83
N PHE A 67 -10.65 21.97 6.72
CA PHE A 67 -11.36 22.36 5.51
C PHE A 67 -12.25 21.24 4.96
N TYR A 68 -11.73 20.01 4.88
CA TYR A 68 -12.51 18.83 4.49
C TYR A 68 -13.74 18.65 5.39
N THR A 69 -13.54 18.76 6.71
CA THR A 69 -14.61 18.57 7.70
C THR A 69 -15.71 19.62 7.55
N GLN A 70 -15.36 20.86 7.20
CA GLN A 70 -16.33 21.93 6.95
C GLN A 70 -17.20 21.67 5.72
N ILE A 71 -16.62 21.10 4.65
CA ILE A 71 -17.35 20.83 3.40
C ILE A 71 -18.18 19.56 3.50
N VAL A 72 -17.62 18.49 4.05
CA VAL A 72 -18.23 17.16 4.05
C VAL A 72 -19.09 16.92 5.30
N GLY A 73 -18.89 17.70 6.37
CA GLY A 73 -19.60 17.53 7.65
C GLY A 73 -19.19 16.28 8.43
N GLN A 74 -18.09 15.63 8.04
CA GLN A 74 -17.54 14.42 8.65
C GLN A 74 -16.05 14.62 8.92
N ALA A 75 -15.56 14.09 10.03
CA ALA A 75 -14.14 14.12 10.34
C ALA A 75 -13.36 13.36 9.26
N TYR A 76 -12.27 13.94 8.77
CA TYR A 76 -11.39 13.29 7.80
C TYR A 76 -10.76 12.01 8.36
N ASN A 77 -10.33 12.05 9.62
CA ASN A 77 -9.65 10.94 10.27
C ASN A 77 -10.63 10.06 11.05
N ALA A 78 -10.30 8.76 11.12
CA ALA A 78 -11.04 7.83 11.97
C ALA A 78 -10.98 8.28 13.44
N PRO A 79 -12.08 8.17 14.20
CA PRO A 79 -12.12 8.64 15.58
C PRO A 79 -11.25 7.76 16.50
N TRP A 80 -10.64 8.37 17.51
CA TRP A 80 -10.01 7.66 18.62
C TRP A 80 -11.09 6.96 19.48
N PRO A 81 -10.85 5.75 20.04
CA PRO A 81 -9.62 4.95 19.98
C PRO A 81 -9.53 3.96 18.81
N GLY A 82 -10.50 3.98 17.90
CA GLY A 82 -10.56 3.02 16.78
C GLY A 82 -9.53 3.29 15.67
N SER A 83 -8.94 4.49 15.63
CA SER A 83 -8.05 4.91 14.56
C SER A 83 -6.85 3.99 14.31
N PRO A 84 -6.11 3.46 15.32
CA PRO A 84 -4.98 2.58 15.04
C PRO A 84 -5.43 1.32 14.28
N LEU A 85 -6.51 0.68 14.74
CA LEU A 85 -7.03 -0.51 14.08
C LEU A 85 -7.54 -0.20 12.67
N PHE A 86 -8.24 0.92 12.48
CA PHE A 86 -8.75 1.35 11.18
C PHE A 86 -7.62 1.53 10.16
N TYR A 87 -6.58 2.30 10.49
CA TYR A 87 -5.48 2.59 9.57
C TYR A 87 -4.57 1.37 9.35
N THR A 88 -4.27 0.59 10.39
CA THR A 88 -3.50 -0.65 10.22
C THR A 88 -4.23 -1.63 9.31
N SER A 89 -5.54 -1.78 9.48
CA SER A 89 -6.32 -2.67 8.62
C SER A 89 -6.39 -2.17 7.18
N GLY A 90 -6.57 -0.86 6.97
CA GLY A 90 -6.48 -0.25 5.65
C GLY A 90 -5.13 -0.50 5.00
N ALA A 91 -4.03 -0.32 5.75
CA ALA A 91 -2.68 -0.58 5.27
C ALA A 91 -2.48 -2.04 4.84
N ILE A 92 -2.97 -3.02 5.61
CA ILE A 92 -2.91 -4.44 5.23
C ILE A 92 -3.67 -4.69 3.91
N VAL A 93 -4.87 -4.14 3.78
CA VAL A 93 -5.70 -4.33 2.57
C VAL A 93 -5.00 -3.73 1.34
N VAL A 94 -4.52 -2.49 1.44
CA VAL A 94 -3.78 -1.80 0.36
C VAL A 94 -2.51 -2.60 0.01
N GLU A 95 -1.77 -3.08 1.00
CA GLU A 95 -0.57 -3.90 0.77
C GLU A 95 -0.92 -5.18 -0.01
N VAL A 96 -1.98 -5.90 0.39
CA VAL A 96 -2.42 -7.12 -0.30
C VAL A 96 -2.81 -6.83 -1.75
N PHE A 97 -3.62 -5.78 -1.98
CA PHE A 97 -4.18 -5.50 -3.29
C PHE A 97 -3.23 -4.84 -4.27
N TYR A 98 -2.31 -4.01 -3.81
CA TYR A 98 -1.45 -3.24 -4.71
C TYR A 98 -0.03 -3.79 -4.79
N ARG A 99 0.44 -4.52 -3.77
CA ARG A 99 1.84 -4.95 -3.71
C ARG A 99 1.97 -6.46 -3.62
N LEU A 100 1.41 -7.06 -2.59
CA LEU A 100 1.68 -8.46 -2.23
C LEU A 100 1.13 -9.46 -3.25
N LEU A 101 0.01 -9.17 -3.92
CA LEU A 101 -0.47 -9.96 -5.05
C LEU A 101 0.03 -9.46 -6.41
N PRO A 102 -0.18 -8.18 -6.81
CA PRO A 102 0.08 -7.77 -8.20
C PRO A 102 1.56 -7.77 -8.54
N VAL A 103 2.44 -7.34 -7.62
CA VAL A 103 3.86 -7.22 -7.93
C VAL A 103 4.48 -8.59 -8.18
N PRO A 104 4.34 -9.62 -7.31
CA PRO A 104 4.81 -10.96 -7.61
C PRO A 104 4.15 -11.59 -8.84
N LEU A 105 2.84 -11.40 -9.02
CA LEU A 105 2.12 -11.94 -10.17
C LEU A 105 2.62 -11.37 -11.51
N LEU A 106 2.73 -10.04 -11.59
CA LEU A 106 3.20 -9.36 -12.79
C LEU A 106 4.69 -9.59 -13.02
N LEU A 107 5.51 -9.60 -11.96
CA LEU A 107 6.93 -9.91 -12.08
C LEU A 107 7.14 -11.33 -12.59
N TRP A 108 6.39 -12.31 -12.06
CA TRP A 108 6.40 -13.69 -12.55
C TRP A 108 5.95 -13.78 -14.01
N LEU A 109 4.82 -13.15 -14.37
CA LEU A 109 4.29 -13.20 -15.72
C LEU A 109 5.23 -12.54 -16.74
N VAL A 110 5.72 -11.33 -16.46
CA VAL A 110 6.53 -10.57 -17.40
C VAL A 110 7.96 -11.10 -17.41
N SER A 111 8.60 -11.24 -16.26
CA SER A 111 10.01 -11.64 -16.25
C SER A 111 10.18 -13.13 -16.48
N ASN A 112 9.50 -13.99 -15.73
CA ASN A 112 9.75 -15.43 -15.78
C ASN A 112 9.09 -16.10 -16.97
N VAL A 113 7.83 -15.74 -17.30
CA VAL A 113 7.12 -16.35 -18.43
C VAL A 113 7.51 -15.67 -19.75
N LEU A 114 7.35 -14.34 -19.87
CA LEU A 114 7.55 -13.64 -21.13
C LEU A 114 9.04 -13.41 -21.47
N LEU A 115 9.84 -12.94 -20.51
CA LEU A 115 11.27 -12.64 -20.70
C LEU A 115 12.21 -13.78 -20.29
N ARG A 116 11.68 -14.97 -19.99
CA ARG A 116 12.46 -16.18 -19.66
C ARG A 116 13.48 -15.96 -18.51
N GLY A 117 13.06 -15.24 -17.48
CA GLY A 117 13.83 -14.93 -16.27
C GLY A 117 14.72 -13.69 -16.36
N ARG A 118 14.68 -12.92 -17.45
CA ARG A 118 15.53 -11.72 -17.63
C ARG A 118 14.84 -10.46 -17.11
N GLY A 119 15.65 -9.51 -16.62
CA GLY A 119 15.20 -8.16 -16.30
C GLY A 119 14.34 -8.03 -15.03
N GLN A 120 14.42 -8.98 -14.10
CA GLN A 120 13.59 -8.99 -12.87
C GLN A 120 13.72 -7.69 -12.06
N SER A 121 14.95 -7.18 -11.86
CA SER A 121 15.18 -5.95 -11.09
C SER A 121 14.53 -4.73 -11.75
N GLN A 122 14.70 -4.57 -13.06
CA GLN A 122 14.14 -3.46 -13.82
C GLN A 122 12.61 -3.51 -13.80
N ILE A 123 12.02 -4.69 -14.03
CA ILE A 123 10.56 -4.86 -13.98
C ILE A 123 10.04 -4.57 -12.58
N PHE A 124 10.72 -5.06 -11.53
CA PHE A 124 10.34 -4.76 -10.17
C PHE A 124 10.29 -3.25 -9.90
N TRP A 125 11.33 -2.50 -10.28
CA TRP A 125 11.34 -1.04 -10.07
C TRP A 125 10.26 -0.32 -10.87
N ILE A 126 9.99 -0.75 -12.10
CA ILE A 126 8.87 -0.23 -12.91
C ILE A 126 7.55 -0.49 -12.20
N LEU A 127 7.30 -1.72 -11.73
CA LEU A 127 6.08 -2.08 -11.01
C LEU A 127 5.96 -1.33 -9.68
N ALA A 128 7.06 -1.13 -8.96
CA ALA A 128 7.07 -0.38 -7.71
C ALA A 128 6.66 1.08 -7.92
N VAL A 129 7.24 1.74 -8.94
CA VAL A 129 6.86 3.11 -9.32
C VAL A 129 5.39 3.17 -9.75
N LEU A 130 4.96 2.30 -10.67
CA LEU A 130 3.58 2.27 -11.14
C LEU A 130 2.60 2.05 -9.98
N SER A 131 2.88 1.08 -9.09
CA SER A 131 2.03 0.81 -7.92
C SER A 131 1.93 2.01 -6.98
N SER A 132 3.02 2.78 -6.84
CA SER A 132 3.06 3.97 -5.98
C SER A 132 2.29 5.15 -6.56
N LEU A 133 2.07 5.17 -7.88
CA LEU A 133 1.32 6.21 -8.57
C LEU A 133 -0.19 5.95 -8.63
N ILE A 134 -0.64 4.71 -8.41
CA ILE A 134 -2.07 4.34 -8.54
C ILE A 134 -2.92 5.15 -7.55
N GLU A 135 -2.52 5.21 -6.29
CA GLU A 135 -3.33 5.85 -5.23
C GLU A 135 -3.41 7.37 -5.39
N PRO A 136 -2.31 8.11 -5.64
CA PRO A 136 -2.38 9.53 -5.99
C PRO A 136 -3.25 9.80 -7.22
N ALA A 137 -3.11 8.98 -8.28
CA ALA A 137 -3.88 9.16 -9.51
C ALA A 137 -5.38 8.94 -9.29
N ASP A 138 -5.79 7.89 -8.55
CA ASP A 138 -7.21 7.63 -8.25
C ASP A 138 -7.80 8.73 -7.35
N GLN A 139 -7.02 9.27 -6.42
CA GLN A 139 -7.47 10.35 -5.53
C GLN A 139 -7.63 11.68 -6.27
N ASP A 140 -6.67 12.07 -7.12
CA ASP A 140 -6.73 13.32 -7.89
C ASP A 140 -7.84 13.29 -8.95
N LEU A 141 -8.00 12.17 -9.67
CA LEU A 141 -9.05 12.04 -10.70
C LEU A 141 -10.45 12.15 -10.10
N ARG A 142 -10.66 11.55 -8.91
CA ARG A 142 -11.96 11.65 -8.21
C ARG A 142 -12.26 13.05 -7.68
N VAL A 143 -11.24 13.84 -7.35
CA VAL A 143 -11.41 15.24 -6.95
C VAL A 143 -11.79 16.09 -8.16
N LEU A 144 -11.14 15.88 -9.32
CA LEU A 144 -11.48 16.58 -10.57
C LEU A 144 -12.92 16.31 -11.02
N ASP A 145 -13.37 15.06 -10.97
CA ASP A 145 -14.76 14.69 -11.32
C ASP A 145 -15.80 15.36 -10.41
N ARG A 146 -15.48 15.61 -9.14
CA ARG A 146 -16.39 16.29 -8.18
C ARG A 146 -16.33 17.81 -8.26
N GLY A 147 -15.25 18.38 -8.78
CA GLY A 147 -15.11 19.83 -9.01
C GLY A 147 -15.77 20.31 -10.31
N ALA A 148 -16.14 19.39 -11.20
CA ALA A 148 -16.80 19.66 -12.48
C ALA A 148 -18.35 19.59 -12.42
N SER A 149 -18.92 19.38 -11.22
CA SER A 149 -20.37 19.32 -10.94
C SER A 149 -20.79 20.41 -9.97
#